data_AF-A0A661WFA7-F1
#
_entry.id   AF-A0A661WFA7-F1
#
_cell.length_a   1.000
_cell.length_b   1.000
_cell.length_c   1.000
_cell.angle_alpha   90.00
_cell.angle_beta   90.00
_cell.angle_gamma   90.00
#
_symmetry.space_group_name_H-M   'P 1'
#
loop_
_entity.id
_entity.type
_entity.pdbx_description
1 polymer ?
#
loop_
_entity_poly.entity_id
_entity_poly.type
_entity_poly.pdbx_seq_one_letter_code
_entity_poly.pdbx_strand_id
1 'polypeptide(L)'
;MMAEDKRFSLAKLALEQGDRFQARDQLASLLKEDQDNVEYWLLMSTVVESNKERIYCLNKVLDIDHRNEEARLGLILFGAVDPGSVRPG
;
A
#
# COMPACT_ATOMS: atom_id res chain seq x y z
N MET A 1 -7.78 3.83 19.48
CA MET A 1 -8.00 4.93 18.52
C MET A 1 -6.85 5.94 18.56
N MET A 2 -6.69 6.82 19.55
CA MET A 2 -5.69 7.92 19.51
C MET A 2 -4.25 7.58 19.08
N ALA A 3 -3.74 6.37 19.40
CA ALA A 3 -2.40 5.95 19.02
C ALA A 3 -2.27 5.52 17.53
N GLU A 4 -3.31 4.92 16.96
CA GLU A 4 -3.41 4.60 15.53
C GLU A 4 -3.51 5.88 14.71
N ASP A 5 -4.43 6.78 15.09
CA ASP A 5 -4.64 8.08 14.44
C ASP A 5 -3.33 8.89 14.36
N LYS A 6 -2.55 8.91 15.45
CA LYS A 6 -1.27 9.61 15.50
C LYS A 6 -0.23 8.99 14.57
N ARG A 7 -0.08 7.67 14.57
CA ARG A 7 0.89 6.97 13.70
C ARG A 7 0.53 7.12 12.23
N PHE A 8 -0.76 7.06 11.93
CA PHE A 8 -1.25 7.25 10.58
C PHE A 8 -1.00 8.67 10.08
N SER A 9 -1.23 9.67 10.93
CA SER A 9 -0.87 11.06 10.63
C SER A 9 0.64 11.24 10.40
N LEU A 10 1.48 10.58 11.21
CA LEU A 10 2.93 10.60 11.03
C LEU A 10 3.36 9.91 9.73
N ALA A 11 2.72 8.80 9.36
CA ALA A 11 2.96 8.14 8.09
C ALA A 11 2.64 9.05 6.90
N LYS A 12 1.47 9.73 6.93
CA LYS A 12 1.08 10.71 5.89
C LYS A 12 2.06 11.87 5.79
N LEU A 13 2.48 12.44 6.93
CA LEU A 13 3.48 13.51 6.95
C LEU A 13 4.82 13.05 6.37
N ALA A 14 5.28 11.84 6.72
CA ALA A 14 6.52 11.29 6.19
C ALA A 14 6.45 11.06 4.66
N LEU A 15 5.29 10.61 4.15
CA LEU A 15 5.03 10.50 2.71
C LEU A 15 5.12 11.87 2.01
N GLU A 16 4.49 12.90 2.57
CA GLU A 16 4.54 14.28 2.05
C GLU A 16 5.96 14.84 2.02
N GLN A 17 6.77 14.50 3.02
CA GLN A 17 8.18 14.90 3.12
C GLN A 17 9.13 14.06 2.26
N GLY A 18 8.64 12.97 1.64
CA GLY A 18 9.46 12.01 0.90
C GLY A 18 10.33 11.11 1.80
N ASP A 19 10.11 11.12 3.12
CA ASP A 19 10.78 10.23 4.06
C ASP A 19 10.14 8.83 4.01
N ARG A 20 10.56 8.06 3.01
CA ARG A 20 10.10 6.69 2.80
C ARG A 20 10.46 5.77 3.97
N PHE A 21 11.54 6.05 4.71
CA PHE A 21 11.96 5.22 5.83
C PHE A 21 10.97 5.36 7.00
N GLN A 22 10.68 6.59 7.41
CA GLN A 22 9.70 6.86 8.48
C GLN A 22 8.30 6.40 8.08
N ALA A 23 7.87 6.70 6.86
CA ALA A 23 6.56 6.27 6.37
C ALA A 23 6.42 4.74 6.42
N ARG A 24 7.43 4.00 5.94
CA ARG A 24 7.45 2.52 6.00
C ARG A 24 7.39 2.01 7.43
N ASP A 25 8.15 2.59 8.35
CA ASP A 25 8.18 2.14 9.75
C ASP A 25 6.81 2.32 10.43
N GLN A 26 6.19 3.49 10.26
CA GLN A 26 4.86 3.77 10.81
C GLN A 26 3.79 2.85 10.20
N LEU A 27 3.80 2.68 8.87
CA LEU A 27 2.85 1.81 8.17
C LEU A 27 3.03 0.34 8.56
N ALA A 28 4.27 -0.12 8.75
CA ALA A 28 4.54 -1.49 9.19
C ALA A 28 4.04 -1.76 10.61
N SER A 29 4.11 -0.75 11.50
CA SER A 29 3.53 -0.82 12.83
C SER A 29 2.00 -0.86 12.79
N LEU A 30 1.38 -0.01 11.97
CA LEU A 30 -0.08 0.01 11.76
C LEU A 30 -0.59 -1.33 11.20
N LEU A 31 0.09 -1.87 10.19
CA LEU A 31 -0.25 -3.16 9.60
C LEU A 31 -0.11 -4.33 10.58
N LYS A 32 0.72 -4.24 11.62
CA LYS A 32 0.76 -5.28 12.67
C LYS A 32 -0.50 -5.29 13.53
N GLU A 33 -1.19 -4.16 13.63
CA GLU A 33 -2.43 -4.02 14.40
C GLU A 33 -3.66 -4.31 13.55
N ASP A 34 -3.67 -3.81 12.31
CA ASP A 34 -4.74 -4.02 11.34
C ASP A 34 -4.16 -4.43 9.98
N GLN A 35 -4.12 -5.74 9.73
CA GLN A 35 -3.66 -6.31 8.46
C GLN A 35 -4.72 -6.25 7.35
N ASP A 36 -5.98 -5.95 7.68
CA ASP A 36 -7.08 -5.91 6.71
C ASP A 36 -7.33 -4.47 6.20
N ASN A 37 -6.46 -3.53 6.57
CA ASN A 37 -6.57 -2.14 6.13
C ASN A 37 -5.99 -1.93 4.72
N VAL A 38 -6.88 -1.76 3.75
CA VAL A 38 -6.53 -1.50 2.35
C VAL A 38 -5.66 -0.25 2.18
N GLU A 39 -5.97 0.84 2.88
CA GLU A 39 -5.24 2.11 2.74
C GLU A 39 -3.78 1.95 3.18
N TYR A 40 -3.53 1.20 4.26
CA TYR A 40 -2.16 0.98 4.76
C TYR A 40 -1.31 0.19 3.76
N TRP A 41 -1.88 -0.86 3.15
CA TRP A 41 -1.19 -1.63 2.12
C TRP A 41 -0.93 -0.83 0.85
N LEU A 42 -1.90 0.00 0.41
CA LEU A 42 -1.71 0.90 -0.73
C LEU A 42 -0.57 1.89 -0.48
N LEU A 43 -0.58 2.57 0.67
CA LEU A 43 0.49 3.50 1.03
C LEU A 43 1.84 2.78 1.18
N MET A 44 1.86 1.58 1.75
CA MET A 44 3.08 0.77 1.88
C MET A 44 3.70 0.46 0.51
N SER A 45 2.89 0.17 -0.51
CA SER A 45 3.37 -0.11 -1.87
C SER A 45 4.16 1.06 -2.49
N THR A 46 3.98 2.29 -1.99
CA THR A 46 4.68 3.47 -2.49
C THR A 46 6.07 3.69 -1.85
N VAL A 47 6.29 3.16 -0.64
CA VAL A 47 7.49 3.43 0.17
C VAL A 47 8.48 2.27 0.23
N VAL A 48 8.05 1.04 -0.06
CA VAL A 48 8.94 -0.12 -0.15
C VAL A 48 9.93 0.04 -1.31
N GLU A 49 11.09 -0.61 -1.23
CA GLU A 49 12.24 -0.32 -2.08
C GLU A 49 12.19 -1.07 -3.41
N SER A 50 11.81 -2.35 -3.36
CA SER A 50 11.83 -3.23 -4.53
C SER A 50 10.46 -3.41 -5.18
N ASN A 51 10.42 -3.60 -6.50
CA ASN A 51 9.17 -3.90 -7.21
C ASN A 51 8.50 -5.17 -6.69
N LYS A 52 9.26 -6.15 -6.21
CA LYS A 52 8.70 -7.37 -5.59
C LYS A 52 7.87 -7.05 -4.36
N GLU A 53 8.35 -6.18 -3.49
CA GLU A 53 7.62 -5.74 -2.30
C GLU A 53 6.41 -4.88 -2.69
N ARG A 54 6.54 -4.01 -3.70
CA ARG A 54 5.41 -3.22 -4.22
C ARG A 54 4.28 -4.13 -4.68
N ILE A 55 4.61 -5.10 -5.52
CA ILE A 55 3.68 -6.11 -6.04
C ILE A 55 3.05 -6.91 -4.89
N TYR A 56 3.83 -7.30 -3.88
CA TYR A 56 3.32 -7.99 -2.70
C TYR A 56 2.25 -7.17 -1.97
N CYS A 57 2.51 -5.87 -1.72
CA CYS A 57 1.56 -4.98 -1.06
C CYS A 57 0.28 -4.82 -1.88
N LEU A 58 0.40 -4.65 -3.20
CA LEU A 58 -0.76 -4.50 -4.09
C LEU A 58 -1.60 -5.78 -4.18
N ASN A 59 -0.95 -6.96 -4.18
CA ASN A 59 -1.67 -8.23 -4.09
C ASN A 59 -2.42 -8.36 -2.76
N LYS A 60 -1.83 -7.90 -1.64
CA LYS A 60 -2.53 -7.87 -0.35
C LYS A 60 -3.77 -6.99 -0.37
N VAL A 61 -3.72 -5.86 -1.06
CA VAL A 61 -4.90 -5.02 -1.28
C VAL A 61 -5.98 -5.81 -2.03
N LEU A 62 -5.63 -6.54 -3.09
CA LEU A 62 -6.60 -7.33 -3.86
C LEU A 62 -7.12 -8.57 -3.12
N ASP A 63 -6.35 -9.13 -2.19
CA ASP A 63 -6.83 -10.19 -1.28
C ASP A 63 -8.01 -9.68 -0.42
N ILE A 64 -7.97 -8.40 -0.02
CA ILE A 64 -8.95 -7.76 0.87
C ILE A 64 -10.09 -7.13 0.05
N ASP A 65 -9.75 -6.26 -0.90
CA ASP A 65 -10.63 -5.59 -1.85
C ASP A 65 -10.26 -5.98 -3.28
N HIS A 66 -10.86 -7.08 -3.73
CA HIS A 66 -10.69 -7.63 -5.07
C HIS A 66 -11.06 -6.67 -6.22
N ARG A 67 -11.80 -5.59 -5.95
CA ARG A 67 -12.21 -4.60 -6.98
C ARG A 67 -11.33 -3.36 -6.98
N ASN A 68 -10.34 -3.28 -6.09
CA ASN A 68 -9.49 -2.10 -5.96
C ASN A 68 -8.76 -1.78 -7.28
N GLU A 69 -9.06 -0.61 -7.84
CA GLU A 69 -8.51 -0.22 -9.14
C GLU A 69 -7.06 0.24 -9.04
N GLU A 70 -6.71 0.94 -7.96
CA GLU A 70 -5.36 1.44 -7.71
C GLU A 70 -4.36 0.28 -7.62
N ALA A 71 -4.74 -0.79 -6.91
CA ALA A 71 -3.93 -1.99 -6.79
C ALA A 71 -3.69 -2.68 -8.14
N ARG A 72 -4.75 -2.86 -8.95
CA ARG A 72 -4.65 -3.43 -10.29
C ARG A 72 -3.76 -2.60 -11.22
N LEU A 73 -3.93 -1.28 -11.20
CA LEU A 73 -3.11 -0.37 -12.00
C LEU A 73 -1.63 -0.42 -11.57
N GLY A 74 -1.36 -0.46 -10.27
CA GLY A 74 -0.01 -0.64 -9.75
C GLY A 74 0.62 -1.96 -10.21
N LEU A 75 -0.13 -3.06 -10.21
CA LEU A 75 0.36 -4.35 -10.69
C LEU A 75 0.71 -4.32 -12.18
N ILE A 76 -0.06 -3.62 -13.00
CA ILE A 76 0.28 -3.39 -14.42
C ILE A 76 1.57 -2.57 -14.52
N LEU A 77 1.66 -1.46 -13.79
CA LEU A 77 2.82 -0.56 -13.81
C LEU A 77 4.12 -1.27 -13.48
N PHE A 78 4.09 -2.19 -12.51
CA PHE A 78 5.25 -2.97 -12.09
C PHE A 78 5.43 -4.29 -12.87
N GLY A 79 4.61 -4.55 -13.89
CA GLY A 79 4.74 -5.69 -14.79
C GLY A 79 4.32 -7.04 -14.19
N ALA A 80 3.49 -7.03 -13.13
CA ALA A 80 2.97 -8.24 -12.50
C ALA A 80 1.72 -8.79 -13.18
N VAL A 81 0.95 -7.93 -13.86
CA VAL A 81 -0.30 -8.30 -14.54
C VAL A 81 -0.31 -7.71 -15.94
N ASP A 82 -0.81 -8.48 -16.92
CA ASP A 82 -1.00 -8.00 -18.29
C ASP A 82 -2.13 -6.95 -18.35
N PRO A 83 -1.91 -5.77 -18.97
CA PRO A 83 -2.93 -4.73 -19.13
C PRO A 83 -4.27 -5.22 -19.71
N GLY A 84 -4.26 -6.22 -20.59
CA GLY A 84 -5.46 -6.80 -21.20
C GLY A 84 -6.30 -7.68 -20.27
N SER A 85 -5.76 -8.03 -19.10
CA SER A 85 -6.47 -8.82 -18.08
C SER A 85 -7.35 -7.96 -17.18
N VAL A 86 -7.09 -6.65 -17.13
CA VAL A 86 -7.83 -5.70 -16.32
C VAL A 86 -9.06 -5.23 -17.10
N ARG A 87 -10.20 -5.88 -16.84
CA ARG A 87 -11.49 -5.40 -17.38
C ARG A 87 -11.93 -4.17 -16.60
N PRO A 88 -12.24 -3.04 -17.26
CA PRO A 88 -12.94 -1.94 -16.61
C PRO A 88 -14.33 -2.46 -16.20
N GLY A 89 -14.65 -2.29 -14.92
CA GLY A 89 -15.94 -2.69 -14.34
C GLY A 89 -17.07 -1.76 -14.74
#